data_AF-A0A5D0G9X7-F1
#
_entry.id   AF-A0A5D0G9X7-F1
#
_cell.length_a   1.000
_cell.length_b   1.000
_cell.length_c   1.000
_cell.angle_alpha   90.00
_cell.angle_beta   90.00
_cell.angle_gamma   90.00
#
_symmetry.space_group_name_H-M   'P 1'
#
loop_
_entity.id
_entity.type
_entity.pdbx_description
1 polymer ?
#
loop_
_entity_poly.entity_id
_entity_poly.type
_entity_poly.pdbx_seq_one_letter_code
_entity_poly.pdbx_strand_id
1 'polypeptide(L)'
;MELNKVKVDGIEYVYLGLLMDASCGPDLNPPNENTKLAWYEKLTSDSCVIAAASLGILYHDLIDLGDSFIKEDYSEFLEIIYSEELSNFTNKWFECNGSLFKEPIFLDGTYGSYSAYGNQELDIDISDSIFIDSTKETEFLKELESIIDLFKVKS
;
A
#
# COMPACT_ATOMS: atom_id res chain seq x y z
N MET A 1 1.99 -20.68 -14.63
CA MET A 1 2.78 -20.50 -13.39
C MET A 1 1.79 -19.95 -12.39
N GLU A 2 1.48 -20.69 -11.31
CA GLU A 2 0.68 -20.10 -10.23
C GLU A 2 1.52 -18.98 -9.63
N LEU A 3 1.10 -17.73 -9.83
CA LEU A 3 1.82 -16.53 -9.37
C LEU A 3 1.90 -16.44 -7.83
N ASN A 4 1.37 -17.42 -7.09
CA ASN A 4 1.19 -17.32 -5.66
C ASN A 4 2.50 -17.28 -4.88
N LYS A 5 3.59 -17.88 -5.39
CA LYS A 5 4.88 -17.95 -4.70
C LYS A 5 6.09 -17.94 -5.64
N VAL A 6 7.16 -17.27 -5.22
CA VAL A 6 8.46 -17.23 -5.91
C VAL A 6 9.58 -17.47 -4.90
N LYS A 7 10.69 -18.08 -5.33
CA LYS A 7 11.88 -18.26 -4.49
C LYS A 7 13.05 -17.47 -5.06
N VAL A 8 13.58 -16.52 -4.28
CA VAL A 8 14.72 -15.67 -4.62
C VAL A 8 15.77 -15.84 -3.53
N ASP A 9 17.01 -16.18 -3.91
CA ASP A 9 18.16 -16.32 -3.00
C ASP A 9 17.91 -17.20 -1.74
N GLY A 10 17.02 -18.19 -1.87
CA GLY A 10 16.69 -19.11 -0.78
C GLY A 10 15.47 -18.70 0.06
N ILE A 11 14.97 -17.47 -0.09
CA ILE A 11 13.79 -16.93 0.58
C ILE A 11 12.55 -17.19 -0.29
N GLU A 12 11.45 -17.62 0.34
CA GLU A 12 10.16 -17.79 -0.32
C GLU A 12 9.33 -16.52 -0.16
N TYR A 13 8.83 -16.00 -1.27
CA TYR A 13 7.99 -14.82 -1.33
C TYR A 13 6.59 -15.20 -1.80
N VAL A 14 5.57 -14.60 -1.19
CA VAL A 14 4.16 -14.79 -1.51
C VAL A 14 3.66 -13.55 -2.24
N TYR A 15 2.94 -13.78 -3.32
CA TYR A 15 2.34 -12.70 -4.10
C TYR A 15 1.17 -12.06 -3.35
N LEU A 16 1.23 -10.74 -3.21
CA LEU A 16 0.19 -9.93 -2.58
C LEU A 16 -0.75 -9.30 -3.63
N GLY A 17 -0.26 -8.94 -4.81
CA GLY A 17 -1.08 -8.26 -5.81
C GLY A 17 -0.27 -7.49 -6.85
N LEU A 18 -0.98 -6.84 -7.79
CA LEU A 18 -0.41 -5.89 -8.73
C LEU A 18 -0.64 -4.47 -8.23
N LEU A 19 0.35 -3.60 -8.41
CA LEU A 19 0.18 -2.16 -8.34
C LEU A 19 0.07 -1.64 -9.79
N MET A 20 -1.04 -0.99 -10.18
CA MET A 20 -1.24 -0.48 -11.53
C MET A 20 -1.78 0.96 -11.62
N ASP A 21 -1.34 1.74 -12.62
CA ASP A 21 -1.87 3.09 -12.89
C ASP A 21 -3.19 3.00 -13.64
N ALA A 22 -3.99 4.05 -13.48
CA ALA A 22 -5.35 4.29 -13.94
C ALA A 22 -5.57 4.13 -15.47
N SER A 23 -4.55 3.79 -16.24
CA SER A 23 -4.67 3.47 -17.67
C SER A 23 -4.82 1.98 -17.98
N CYS A 24 -4.44 1.06 -17.08
CA CYS A 24 -4.51 -0.39 -17.33
C CYS A 24 -4.85 -1.27 -16.11
N GLY A 25 -5.03 -0.73 -14.90
CA GLY A 25 -5.40 -1.51 -13.72
C GLY A 25 -6.23 -0.75 -12.66
N PRO A 26 -6.44 -1.36 -11.49
CA PRO A 26 -7.30 -0.81 -10.44
C PRO A 26 -6.78 0.52 -9.89
N ASP A 27 -7.67 1.49 -9.84
CA ASP A 27 -7.36 2.91 -9.69
C ASP A 27 -6.86 3.26 -8.27
N LEU A 28 -5.66 3.85 -8.17
CA LEU A 28 -5.14 4.42 -6.92
C LEU A 28 -5.83 5.73 -6.53
N ASN A 29 -6.69 6.27 -7.40
CA ASN A 29 -7.44 7.46 -7.06
C ASN A 29 -8.27 7.21 -5.79
N PRO A 30 -8.20 8.14 -4.82
CA PRO A 30 -9.07 8.08 -3.65
C PRO A 30 -10.54 8.04 -4.10
N PRO A 31 -11.45 7.54 -3.25
CA PRO A 31 -12.86 7.58 -3.57
C PRO A 31 -13.28 9.02 -3.90
N ASN A 32 -14.21 9.18 -4.85
CA ASN A 32 -14.75 10.49 -5.21
C ASN A 32 -15.40 11.21 -4.01
N GLU A 33 -15.79 10.46 -2.98
CA GLU A 33 -16.37 10.95 -1.73
C GLU A 33 -15.39 10.71 -0.57
N ASN A 34 -15.02 11.76 0.15
CA ASN A 34 -14.12 11.69 1.31
C ASN A 34 -14.84 11.26 2.59
N THR A 35 -15.54 10.11 2.57
CA THR A 35 -16.24 9.55 3.75
C THR A 35 -15.60 8.25 4.22
N LYS A 36 -15.71 7.93 5.51
CA LYS A 36 -15.21 6.63 6.04
C LYS A 36 -15.82 5.42 5.32
N LEU A 37 -17.11 5.49 4.99
CA LEU A 37 -17.80 4.41 4.28
C LEU A 37 -17.24 4.20 2.87
N ALA A 38 -17.05 5.28 2.09
CA ALA A 38 -16.52 5.18 0.73
C ALA A 38 -15.08 4.63 0.72
N TRP A 39 -14.26 5.03 1.69
CA TRP A 39 -12.92 4.46 1.88
C TRP A 39 -12.97 3.00 2.33
N TYR A 40 -13.86 2.64 3.25
CA TYR A 40 -14.05 1.24 3.66
C TYR A 40 -14.45 0.35 2.47
N GLU A 41 -15.42 0.79 1.68
CA GLU A 41 -15.86 0.10 0.46
C GLU A 41 -14.73 -0.04 -0.55
N LYS A 42 -13.92 1.01 -0.77
CA LYS A 42 -12.73 0.94 -1.62
C LYS A 42 -11.71 -0.07 -1.09
N LEU A 43 -11.26 0.09 0.15
CA LEU A 43 -10.21 -0.74 0.76
C LEU A 43 -10.58 -2.23 0.85
N THR A 44 -11.87 -2.56 0.95
CA THR A 44 -12.35 -3.95 0.98
C THR A 44 -12.72 -4.54 -0.37
N SER A 45 -12.96 -3.71 -1.39
CA SER A 45 -13.23 -4.17 -2.76
C SER A 45 -11.98 -4.28 -3.63
N ASP A 46 -10.90 -3.59 -3.25
CA ASP A 46 -9.62 -3.59 -3.96
C ASP A 46 -8.63 -4.65 -3.44
N SER A 47 -7.54 -4.87 -4.18
CA SER A 47 -6.43 -5.75 -3.78
C SER A 47 -5.78 -5.29 -2.47
N CYS A 48 -5.27 -6.22 -1.65
CA CYS A 48 -4.58 -5.88 -0.40
C CYS A 48 -3.37 -4.96 -0.62
N VAL A 49 -2.68 -5.09 -1.75
CA VAL A 49 -1.58 -4.18 -2.15
C VAL A 49 -2.09 -2.77 -2.36
N ILE A 50 -3.23 -2.62 -3.01
CA ILE A 50 -3.84 -1.31 -3.32
C ILE A 50 -4.39 -0.69 -2.06
N ALA A 51 -5.01 -1.50 -1.19
CA ALA A 51 -5.45 -1.03 0.12
C ALA A 51 -4.26 -0.52 0.94
N ALA A 52 -3.18 -1.30 1.01
CA ALA A 52 -1.96 -0.90 1.72
C ALA A 52 -1.33 0.36 1.10
N ALA A 53 -1.20 0.42 -0.23
CA ALA A 53 -0.69 1.58 -0.96
C ALA A 53 -1.52 2.84 -0.70
N SER A 54 -2.85 2.73 -0.80
CA SER A 54 -3.78 3.84 -0.58
C SER A 54 -3.72 4.37 0.85
N LEU A 55 -3.52 3.48 1.84
CA LEU A 55 -3.33 3.86 3.24
C LEU A 55 -1.97 4.53 3.48
N GLY A 56 -0.90 4.04 2.83
CA GLY A 56 0.41 4.68 2.86
C GLY A 56 0.37 6.10 2.28
N ILE A 57 -0.29 6.28 1.13
CA ILE A 57 -0.52 7.59 0.51
C ILE A 57 -1.35 8.48 1.44
N LEU A 58 -2.46 7.98 1.98
CA LEU A 58 -3.28 8.71 2.94
C LEU A 58 -2.48 9.21 4.16
N TYR A 59 -1.57 8.38 4.69
CA TYR A 59 -0.71 8.73 5.81
C TYR A 59 0.35 9.79 5.42
N HIS A 60 1.05 9.58 4.30
CA HIS A 60 2.14 10.45 3.86
C HIS A 60 1.65 11.80 3.31
N ASP A 61 0.63 11.81 2.45
CA ASP A 61 0.07 13.05 1.90
C ASP A 61 -0.45 13.97 3.01
N LEU A 62 -1.00 13.42 4.09
CA LEU A 62 -1.55 14.24 5.18
C LEU A 62 -0.50 14.68 6.20
N ILE A 63 0.60 13.93 6.35
CA ILE A 63 1.73 14.32 7.21
C ILE A 63 2.63 15.35 6.49
N ASP A 64 2.91 15.17 5.21
CA ASP A 64 3.79 16.07 4.44
C ASP A 64 3.11 17.40 4.07
N LEU A 65 1.78 17.43 3.90
CA LEU A 65 1.03 18.67 3.68
C LEU A 65 0.76 19.45 4.99
N GLY A 66 1.05 18.86 6.15
CA GLY A 66 0.97 19.44 7.48
C GLY A 66 -0.46 19.58 8.03
N ASP A 67 -0.60 19.69 9.36
CA ASP A 67 -1.88 19.76 10.10
C ASP A 67 -2.89 20.78 9.53
N SER A 68 -2.43 21.82 8.83
CA SER A 68 -3.29 22.83 8.17
C SER A 68 -4.00 22.33 6.91
N PHE A 69 -3.54 21.24 6.30
CA PHE A 69 -4.13 20.62 5.11
C PHE A 69 -5.10 19.49 5.45
N ILE A 70 -5.06 18.97 6.68
CA ILE A 70 -6.18 18.23 7.28
C ILE A 70 -7.32 19.23 7.56
N LYS A 71 -7.83 19.83 6.49
CA LYS A 71 -9.00 20.70 6.45
C LYS A 71 -10.26 19.86 6.72
N GLU A 72 -11.38 20.56 6.83
CA GLU A 72 -12.73 20.03 7.02
C GLU A 72 -13.02 18.75 6.20
N ASP A 73 -12.45 18.64 4.98
CA ASP A 73 -12.63 17.53 4.03
C ASP A 73 -12.13 16.15 4.51
N TYR A 74 -11.17 16.09 5.45
CA TYR A 74 -10.66 14.83 6.01
C TYR A 74 -10.89 14.71 7.53
N SER A 75 -11.72 15.58 8.10
CA SER A 75 -11.97 15.63 9.54
C SER A 75 -12.51 14.32 10.12
N GLU A 76 -13.25 13.53 9.34
CA GLU A 76 -13.71 12.20 9.75
C GLU A 76 -12.55 11.24 9.99
N PHE A 77 -11.45 11.36 9.23
CA PHE A 77 -10.32 10.45 9.28
C PHE A 77 -9.30 10.80 10.35
N LEU A 78 -9.42 11.94 11.05
CA LEU A 78 -8.46 12.40 12.06
C LEU A 78 -8.09 11.31 13.07
N GLU A 79 -9.08 10.60 13.61
CA GLU A 79 -8.86 9.52 14.57
C GLU A 79 -8.05 8.35 13.97
N ILE A 80 -8.17 8.09 12.67
CA ILE A 80 -7.47 7.02 11.95
C ILE A 80 -6.07 7.48 11.54
N ILE A 81 -5.93 8.71 11.04
CA ILE A 81 -4.65 9.30 10.63
C ILE A 81 -3.68 9.36 11.81
N TYR A 82 -4.17 9.76 12.99
CA TYR A 82 -3.39 9.82 14.21
C TYR A 82 -3.42 8.52 15.02
N SER A 83 -3.94 7.42 14.48
CA SER A 83 -3.96 6.14 15.19
C SER A 83 -2.55 5.54 15.27
N GLU A 84 -2.31 4.83 16.37
CA GLU A 84 -1.04 4.11 16.55
C GLU A 84 -0.93 2.98 15.52
N GLU A 85 -2.05 2.36 15.18
CA GLU A 85 -2.15 1.27 14.21
C GLU A 85 -1.68 1.70 12.82
N LEU A 86 -2.20 2.81 12.28
CA LEU A 86 -1.81 3.30 10.96
C LEU A 86 -0.35 3.76 10.94
N SER A 87 0.08 4.48 11.99
CA SER A 87 1.46 4.93 12.13
C SER A 87 2.44 3.75 12.18
N ASN A 88 2.15 2.73 13.00
CA ASN A 88 3.01 1.55 13.14
C ASN A 88 3.08 0.74 11.84
N PHE A 89 1.94 0.52 11.18
CA PHE A 89 1.89 -0.19 9.90
C PHE A 89 2.67 0.56 8.82
N THR A 90 2.42 1.86 8.65
CA THR A 90 3.08 2.65 7.60
C THR A 90 4.58 2.72 7.85
N ASN A 91 5.00 3.04 9.07
CA ASN A 91 6.43 3.08 9.41
C ASN A 91 7.13 1.72 9.29
N LYS A 92 6.39 0.61 9.40
CA LYS A 92 6.95 -0.73 9.27
C LYS A 92 7.10 -1.18 7.81
N TRP A 93 6.11 -0.89 6.97
CA TRP A 93 6.02 -1.45 5.62
C TRP A 93 6.33 -0.47 4.48
N PHE A 94 6.36 0.84 4.73
CA PHE A 94 6.52 1.90 3.72
C PHE A 94 7.77 2.76 3.99
N GLU A 95 8.33 3.36 2.94
CA GLU A 95 9.40 4.37 3.07
C GLU A 95 8.88 5.79 2.87
N CYS A 96 9.40 6.74 3.66
CA CYS A 96 8.99 8.14 3.58
C CYS A 96 9.60 8.93 2.41
N ASN A 97 10.40 8.30 1.54
CA ASN A 97 11.25 8.96 0.53
C ASN A 97 10.85 8.64 -0.92
N GLY A 98 9.63 8.12 -1.14
CA GLY A 98 9.12 7.79 -2.47
C GLY A 98 9.18 6.31 -2.83
N SER A 99 9.83 5.45 -2.04
CA SER A 99 9.68 4.00 -2.17
C SER A 99 8.38 3.55 -1.52
N LEU A 100 7.51 2.90 -2.29
CA LEU A 100 6.17 2.52 -1.79
C LEU A 100 6.24 1.40 -0.75
N PHE A 101 7.28 0.56 -0.74
CA PHE A 101 7.41 -0.54 0.21
C PHE A 101 8.85 -0.73 0.69
N LYS A 102 9.02 -1.21 1.93
CA LYS A 102 10.31 -1.62 2.53
C LYS A 102 10.65 -3.06 2.19
N GLU A 103 11.94 -3.38 2.11
CA GLU A 103 12.39 -4.78 2.15
C GLU A 103 11.87 -5.47 3.44
N PRO A 104 11.34 -6.72 3.38
CA PRO A 104 11.51 -7.72 2.32
C PRO A 104 10.28 -7.81 1.38
N ILE A 105 9.71 -6.68 0.98
CA ILE A 105 8.73 -6.66 -0.10
C ILE A 105 9.51 -6.69 -1.42
N PHE A 106 9.32 -7.77 -2.17
CA PHE A 106 9.92 -7.95 -3.49
C PHE A 106 8.96 -7.40 -4.54
N LEU A 107 9.47 -6.48 -5.35
CA LEU A 107 8.78 -5.98 -6.53
C LEU A 107 9.31 -6.78 -7.73
N ASP A 108 8.46 -7.60 -8.36
CA ASP A 108 8.69 -8.03 -9.74
C ASP A 108 8.19 -6.92 -10.66
N GLY A 109 8.77 -5.74 -10.46
CA GLY A 109 8.95 -4.80 -11.54
C GLY A 109 10.16 -5.21 -12.33
N THR A 110 10.22 -4.84 -13.60
CA THR A 110 11.46 -4.91 -14.36
C THR A 110 12.54 -4.09 -13.64
N TYR A 111 13.28 -4.70 -12.69
CA TYR A 111 14.40 -4.11 -11.98
C TYR A 111 15.54 -5.13 -11.83
N GLY A 112 16.78 -4.66 -11.97
CA GLY A 112 17.97 -5.50 -12.13
C GLY A 112 18.37 -5.72 -13.59
N SER A 113 19.39 -6.53 -13.85
CA SER A 113 20.01 -6.74 -15.18
C SER A 113 19.08 -7.25 -16.30
N TYR A 114 17.82 -7.50 -15.98
CA TYR A 114 16.78 -8.00 -16.88
C TYR A 114 15.64 -6.98 -17.09
N SER A 115 15.75 -5.77 -16.54
CA SER A 115 14.83 -4.67 -16.85
C SER A 115 15.07 -4.07 -18.23
N ALA A 116 14.06 -3.42 -18.81
CA ALA A 116 14.21 -2.68 -20.07
C ALA A 116 15.16 -1.46 -19.95
N TYR A 117 15.34 -0.93 -18.73
CA TYR A 117 16.07 0.32 -18.46
C TYR A 117 17.41 0.15 -17.70
N GLY A 118 17.74 -1.06 -17.26
CA GLY A 118 18.97 -1.36 -16.51
C GLY A 118 18.97 -0.93 -15.03
N ASN A 119 20.17 -0.78 -14.45
CA ASN A 119 20.43 -0.53 -13.01
C ASN A 119 20.32 0.96 -12.59
N GLN A 120 19.49 1.78 -13.22
CA GLN A 120 19.43 3.21 -12.93
C GLN A 120 18.01 3.60 -12.52
N GLU A 121 17.87 3.94 -11.24
CA GLU A 121 16.67 4.45 -10.55
C GLU A 121 15.49 3.49 -10.44
N LEU A 122 15.01 3.29 -9.20
CA LEU A 122 13.84 2.46 -8.88
C LEU A 122 12.59 3.17 -9.43
N ASP A 123 12.38 3.05 -10.73
CA ASP A 123 11.17 3.45 -11.41
C ASP A 123 10.14 2.37 -11.08
N ILE A 124 9.29 2.64 -10.08
CA ILE A 124 8.14 1.79 -9.78
C ILE A 124 7.18 2.01 -10.94
N ASP A 125 7.43 1.32 -12.03
CA ASP A 125 6.55 1.33 -13.17
C ASP A 125 5.26 0.62 -12.75
N ILE A 126 4.14 1.14 -13.21
CA ILE A 126 2.84 0.96 -12.56
C ILE A 126 2.18 -0.33 -13.10
N SER A 127 2.94 -1.42 -13.01
CA SER A 127 2.61 -2.80 -13.39
C SER A 127 3.30 -3.84 -12.50
N ASP A 128 3.93 -3.41 -11.41
CA ASP A 128 4.79 -4.26 -10.57
C ASP A 128 3.98 -5.25 -9.75
N SER A 129 4.39 -6.52 -9.81
CA SER A 129 3.86 -7.53 -8.90
C SER A 129 4.56 -7.40 -7.55
N ILE A 130 3.76 -7.26 -6.50
CA ILE A 130 4.24 -7.11 -5.15
C ILE A 130 4.21 -8.46 -4.47
N PHE A 131 5.33 -8.81 -3.86
CA PHE A 131 5.47 -10.00 -3.05
C PHE A 131 6.03 -9.66 -1.68
N ILE A 132 5.74 -10.49 -0.69
CA ILE A 132 6.29 -10.36 0.66
C ILE A 132 6.97 -11.66 1.06
N ASP A 133 8.02 -11.60 1.87
CA ASP A 133 8.56 -12.78 2.56
C ASP A 133 7.40 -13.58 3.19
N SER A 134 7.32 -14.87 2.87
CA SER A 134 6.20 -15.74 3.29
C SER A 134 6.08 -15.87 4.81
N THR A 135 7.17 -15.63 5.56
CA THR A 135 7.16 -15.61 7.02
C THR A 135 6.45 -14.39 7.61
N LYS A 136 6.17 -13.37 6.79
CA LYS A 136 5.59 -12.08 7.16
C LYS A 136 4.18 -11.87 6.65
N GLU A 137 3.71 -12.66 5.69
CA GLU A 137 2.38 -12.54 5.09
C GLU A 137 1.25 -12.44 6.13
N THR A 138 1.21 -13.37 7.09
CA THR A 138 0.14 -13.39 8.10
C THR A 138 0.16 -12.17 9.01
N GLU A 139 1.34 -11.64 9.32
CA GLU A 139 1.53 -10.45 10.13
C GLU A 139 1.04 -9.21 9.37
N PHE A 140 1.49 -9.06 8.12
CA PHE A 140 1.08 -7.99 7.22
C PHE A 140 -0.44 -7.91 7.03
N LEU A 141 -1.08 -9.04 6.69
CA LEU A 141 -2.52 -9.08 6.44
C LEU A 141 -3.34 -8.73 7.68
N LYS A 142 -2.90 -9.15 8.87
CA LYS A 142 -3.58 -8.82 10.14
C LYS A 142 -3.46 -7.35 10.49
N GLU A 143 -2.30 -6.75 10.30
CA GLU A 143 -2.11 -5.32 10.55
C GLU A 143 -2.92 -4.47 9.56
N LEU A 144 -2.94 -4.86 8.28
CA LEU A 144 -3.78 -4.21 7.27
C LEU A 144 -5.27 -4.31 7.62
N GLU A 145 -5.76 -5.50 7.97
CA GLU A 145 -7.16 -5.71 8.38
C GLU A 145 -7.54 -4.86 9.60
N SER A 146 -6.63 -4.76 10.59
CA SER A 146 -6.85 -3.94 11.79
C SER A 146 -7.07 -2.47 11.47
N ILE A 147 -6.40 -1.93 10.44
CA ILE A 147 -6.56 -0.53 10.01
C ILE A 147 -7.86 -0.37 9.23
N ILE A 148 -8.17 -1.30 8.32
CA ILE A 148 -9.43 -1.30 7.57
C ILE A 148 -10.63 -1.34 8.53
N ASP A 149 -10.52 -2.09 9.63
CA ASP A 149 -11.55 -2.15 10.68
C ASP A 149 -11.81 -0.81 11.36
N LEU A 150 -10.83 0.10 11.44
CA LEU A 150 -11.05 1.45 11.97
C LEU A 150 -12.04 2.26 11.12
N PHE A 151 -12.17 1.94 9.83
CA PHE A 151 -13.16 2.56 8.94
C PHE A 151 -14.57 1.98 9.14
N LYS A 152 -14.71 0.74 9.66
CA LYS A 152 -16.02 0.09 9.94
C LYS A 152 -16.77 0.69 11.13
N VAL A 153 -16.04 1.15 12.15
CA VAL A 153 -16.58 1.39 13.50
C VAL A 153 -17.57 2.58 13.56
N LYS A 154 -17.67 3.40 12.52
CA LYS A 154 -18.58 4.56 12.47
C LYS A 154 -19.30 4.79 11.12
N SER A 155 -19.25 3.83 10.19
CA SER A 155 -19.97 3.86 8.90
C SER A 155 -21.39 3.31 9.02
#